data_AF-A0A3N0WW17-F1
#
_entry.id   AF-A0A3N0WW17-F1
#
_cell.length_a   1.000
_cell.length_b   1.000
_cell.length_c   1.000
_cell.angle_alpha   90.00
_cell.angle_beta   90.00
_cell.angle_gamma   90.00
#
_symmetry.space_group_name_H-M   'P 1'
#
loop_
_entity.id
_entity.type
_entity.pdbx_description
1 polymer ?
#
loop_
_entity_poly.entity_id
_entity_poly.type
_entity_poly.pdbx_seq_one_letter_code
_entity_poly.pdbx_strand_id
1 'polypeptide(L)'
;MKIGDKISVLDDNMKGKITALNGKKITVEDEHGFSHTFHENEIVLQNPEIYQQIKTVQKEEFSKPKSKKHAKQPVILDLHFENFGKNSGKIDAFERIFLQKEKLLKTLDFCRQNNLKRLEIIHGIGDGVLQQMVHDVLESQTNLEFHNKEILHHQSGTVLVYFR
;
A
#
# COMPACT_ATOMS: atom_id res chain seq x y z
N MET A 1 39.97 31.69 -21.52
CA MET A 1 39.26 31.79 -22.81
C MET A 1 40.28 32.08 -23.90
N LYS A 2 40.44 31.17 -24.85
CA LYS A 2 41.27 31.38 -26.05
C LYS A 2 40.39 31.28 -27.30
N ILE A 3 40.88 31.80 -28.41
CA ILE A 3 40.24 31.62 -29.72
C ILE A 3 40.16 30.12 -30.00
N GLY A 4 38.95 29.60 -30.27
CA GLY A 4 38.71 28.16 -30.45
C GLY A 4 38.01 27.45 -29.30
N ASP A 5 37.87 28.07 -28.12
CA ASP A 5 37.12 27.49 -27.01
C ASP A 5 35.60 27.47 -27.28
N LYS A 6 34.95 26.41 -26.81
CA LYS A 6 33.47 26.31 -26.80
C LYS A 6 32.92 27.05 -25.60
N ILE A 7 31.99 27.96 -25.85
CA ILE A 7 31.32 28.74 -24.83
C ILE A 7 29.81 28.58 -24.93
N SER A 8 29.13 28.90 -23.83
CA SER A 8 27.67 29.05 -23.80
C SER A 8 27.33 30.45 -23.30
N VAL A 9 26.31 31.07 -23.88
CA VAL A 9 25.80 32.36 -23.42
C VAL A 9 24.97 32.14 -22.15
N LEU A 10 25.03 33.07 -21.19
CA LEU A 10 24.30 32.95 -19.91
C LEU A 10 22.82 33.32 -20.04
N ASP A 11 22.51 34.32 -20.85
CA ASP A 11 21.15 34.87 -21.01
C ASP A 11 20.32 34.12 -22.07
N ASP A 12 20.98 33.35 -22.94
CA ASP A 12 20.35 32.64 -24.05
C ASP A 12 20.87 31.19 -24.18
N ASN A 13 20.11 30.29 -24.83
CA ASN A 13 20.52 28.89 -25.03
C ASN A 13 21.54 28.71 -26.17
N MET A 14 22.20 29.78 -26.60
CA MET A 14 23.14 29.76 -27.71
C MET A 14 24.51 29.18 -27.32
N LYS A 15 25.07 28.35 -28.20
CA LYS A 15 26.37 27.69 -28.01
C LYS A 15 27.25 28.00 -29.21
N GLY A 16 28.49 28.36 -28.95
CA GLY A 16 29.37 28.72 -30.05
C GLY A 16 30.84 28.61 -29.71
N LYS A 17 31.65 28.89 -30.72
CA LYS A 17 33.10 28.94 -30.63
C LYS A 17 33.57 30.38 -30.68
N ILE A 18 34.56 30.72 -29.86
CA ILE A 18 35.21 32.04 -29.93
C ILE A 18 36.02 32.14 -31.24
N THR A 19 35.69 33.14 -32.07
CA THR A 19 36.42 33.45 -33.32
C THR A 19 37.35 34.66 -33.17
N ALA A 20 37.00 35.63 -32.34
CA ALA A 20 37.85 36.80 -32.09
C ALA A 20 37.69 37.34 -30.66
N LEU A 21 38.78 37.91 -30.13
CA LEU A 21 38.84 38.54 -28.80
C LEU A 21 39.32 39.98 -28.96
N ASN A 22 38.41 40.95 -28.80
CA ASN A 22 38.73 42.38 -28.83
C ASN A 22 38.58 42.96 -27.42
N GLY A 23 39.54 42.65 -26.56
CA GLY A 23 39.58 43.10 -25.17
C GLY A 23 38.38 42.60 -24.36
N LYS A 24 37.39 43.47 -24.15
CA LYS A 24 36.16 43.19 -23.37
C LYS A 24 35.01 42.60 -24.19
N LYS A 25 35.10 42.64 -25.53
CA LYS A 25 34.10 42.10 -26.44
C LYS A 25 34.63 40.84 -27.12
N ILE A 26 33.83 39.79 -27.10
CA ILE A 26 34.17 38.46 -27.59
C ILE A 26 33.22 38.13 -28.73
N THR A 27 33.78 37.80 -29.89
CA THR A 27 33.00 37.37 -31.06
C THR A 27 32.91 35.86 -31.06
N VAL A 28 31.69 35.36 -31.14
CA VAL A 28 31.30 33.97 -31.03
C VAL A 28 30.59 33.57 -32.31
N GLU A 29 31.01 32.45 -32.90
CA GLU A 29 30.34 31.82 -34.03
C GLU A 29 29.48 30.66 -33.54
N ASP A 30 28.19 30.70 -33.85
CA ASP A 30 27.22 29.65 -33.55
C ASP A 30 27.33 28.47 -34.53
N GLU A 31 26.69 27.33 -34.22
CA GLU A 31 26.65 26.11 -35.06
C GLU A 31 26.11 26.38 -36.48
N HIS A 32 25.34 27.45 -36.67
CA HIS A 32 24.83 27.89 -37.97
C HIS A 32 25.77 28.83 -38.75
N GLY A 33 26.96 29.15 -38.23
CA GLY A 33 27.95 30.00 -38.90
C GLY A 33 27.69 31.51 -38.78
N PHE A 34 26.79 31.93 -37.88
CA PHE A 34 26.53 33.34 -37.59
C PHE A 34 27.47 33.85 -36.51
N SER A 35 28.06 35.03 -36.73
CA SER A 35 28.95 35.69 -35.79
C SER A 35 28.20 36.70 -34.93
N HIS A 36 28.22 36.49 -33.62
CA HIS A 36 27.60 37.35 -32.61
C HIS A 36 28.66 37.90 -31.66
N THR A 37 28.49 39.13 -31.19
CA THR A 37 29.46 39.76 -30.27
C THR A 37 28.82 39.94 -28.90
N PHE A 38 29.45 39.36 -27.88
CA PHE A 38 29.00 39.40 -26.48
C PHE A 38 30.09 39.95 -25.57
N HIS A 39 29.69 40.40 -24.39
CA HIS A 39 30.64 40.79 -23.36
C HIS A 39 31.23 39.57 -22.64
N GLU A 40 32.43 39.70 -22.05
CA GLU A 40 33.05 38.58 -21.29
C GLU A 40 32.16 38.04 -20.16
N ASN A 41 31.31 38.89 -19.58
CA ASN A 41 30.42 38.53 -18.48
C ASN A 41 29.14 37.82 -18.93
N GLU A 42 28.85 37.81 -20.24
CA GLU A 42 27.64 37.19 -20.79
C GLU A 42 27.91 35.77 -21.29
N ILE A 43 29.18 35.34 -21.31
CA ILE A 43 29.59 34.03 -21.81
C ILE A 43 30.36 33.25 -20.76
N VAL A 44 30.15 31.94 -20.76
CA VAL A 44 30.87 31.00 -19.88
C VAL A 44 31.51 29.89 -20.68
N LEU A 45 32.69 29.45 -20.24
CA LEU A 45 33.41 28.35 -20.86
C LEU A 45 32.65 27.05 -20.60
N GLN A 46 32.35 26.29 -21.65
CA GLN A 46 31.71 24.99 -21.50
C GLN A 46 32.77 23.95 -21.10
N ASN A 47 33.17 23.97 -19.83
CA ASN A 47 34.10 22.99 -19.28
C ASN A 47 33.37 21.68 -18.97
N PRO A 48 33.69 20.57 -19.65
CA PRO A 48 33.10 19.27 -19.33
C PRO A 48 33.50 18.77 -17.92
N GLU A 49 34.61 19.25 -17.37
CA GLU A 49 35.09 18.85 -16.03
C GLU A 49 34.24 19.39 -14.88
N ILE A 50 33.49 20.49 -15.07
CA ILE A 50 32.65 21.05 -13.99
C ILE A 50 31.51 20.08 -13.64
N TYR A 51 31.02 19.30 -14.61
CA TYR A 51 29.97 18.31 -14.39
C TYR A 51 30.48 16.99 -13.79
N GLN A 52 31.80 16.74 -13.80
CA GLN A 52 32.36 15.47 -13.34
C GLN A 52 32.53 15.40 -11.81
N GLN A 53 32.53 16.55 -11.13
CA GLN A 53 32.61 16.64 -9.67
C GLN A 53 31.24 16.64 -8.97
N ILE A 54 30.15 16.77 -9.72
CA ILE A 54 28.81 16.57 -9.17
C ILE A 54 28.56 15.06 -9.18
N LYS A 55 29.19 14.34 -8.25
CA LYS A 55 28.69 13.02 -7.85
C LYS A 55 27.27 13.27 -7.38
N THR A 56 26.30 13.01 -8.24
CA THR A 56 24.91 12.80 -7.86
C THR A 56 24.96 11.71 -6.81
N VAL A 57 25.00 12.10 -5.54
CA VAL A 57 24.63 11.21 -4.46
C VAL A 57 23.17 10.94 -4.75
N GLN A 58 22.92 9.85 -5.48
CA GLN A 58 21.62 9.23 -5.54
C GLN A 58 21.32 8.90 -4.09
N LYS A 59 20.65 9.83 -3.43
CA LYS A 59 20.00 9.56 -2.17
C LYS A 59 19.04 8.45 -2.53
N GLU A 60 19.39 7.22 -2.17
CA GLU A 60 18.51 6.07 -2.29
C GLU A 60 17.16 6.54 -1.76
N GLU A 61 16.22 6.72 -2.69
CA GLU A 61 14.86 7.02 -2.32
C GLU A 61 14.43 5.82 -1.49
N PHE A 62 14.43 5.97 -0.16
CA PHE A 62 13.80 5.01 0.73
C PHE A 62 12.44 4.76 0.12
N SER A 63 12.29 3.58 -0.49
CA SER A 63 11.07 3.14 -1.12
C SER A 63 10.01 3.38 -0.08
N LYS A 64 9.13 4.37 -0.32
CA LYS A 64 8.00 4.65 0.57
C LYS A 64 7.43 3.27 0.90
N PRO A 65 7.34 2.85 2.17
CA PRO A 65 6.80 1.54 2.45
C PRO A 65 5.45 1.52 1.76
N LYS A 66 5.31 0.67 0.73
CA LYS A 66 4.01 0.38 0.14
C LYS A 66 3.22 -0.04 1.35
N SER A 67 2.36 0.85 1.85
CA SER A 67 1.46 0.53 2.95
C SER A 67 0.75 -0.69 2.41
N LYS A 68 1.10 -1.86 2.96
CA LYS A 68 0.36 -3.08 2.70
C LYS A 68 -1.01 -2.64 3.16
N LYS A 69 -1.89 -2.32 2.21
CA LYS A 69 -3.32 -2.31 2.46
C LYS A 69 -3.56 -3.73 2.90
N HIS A 70 -3.38 -3.98 4.19
CA HIS A 70 -3.96 -5.09 4.87
C HIS A 70 -5.45 -4.80 4.71
N ALA A 71 -5.99 -5.19 3.57
CA ALA A 71 -7.28 -5.84 3.56
C ALA A 71 -7.08 -7.00 4.55
N LYS A 72 -7.23 -6.69 5.85
CA LYS A 72 -7.30 -7.68 6.91
C LYS A 72 -8.49 -8.50 6.47
N GLN A 73 -8.22 -9.60 5.80
CA GLN A 73 -9.24 -10.57 5.45
C GLN A 73 -9.96 -10.87 6.75
N PRO A 74 -11.31 -10.87 6.75
CA PRO A 74 -12.04 -11.20 7.95
C PRO A 74 -11.59 -12.59 8.41
N VAL A 75 -11.47 -12.78 9.72
CA VAL A 75 -11.28 -14.14 10.25
C VAL A 75 -12.54 -14.92 9.91
N ILE A 76 -12.40 -16.12 9.34
CA ILE A 76 -13.53 -16.97 8.99
C ILE A 76 -13.57 -18.12 10.00
N LEU A 77 -14.68 -18.25 10.70
CA LEU A 77 -14.97 -19.35 11.61
C LEU A 77 -16.06 -20.22 11.02
N ASP A 78 -15.66 -21.40 10.55
CA ASP A 78 -16.60 -22.44 10.18
C ASP A 78 -16.95 -23.31 11.40
N LEU A 79 -18.25 -23.29 11.74
CA LEU A 79 -18.85 -24.07 12.82
C LEU A 79 -19.46 -25.38 12.32
N HIS A 80 -19.38 -25.76 11.04
CA HIS A 80 -19.89 -27.05 10.61
C HIS A 80 -19.16 -28.18 11.33
N PHE A 81 -19.93 -29.14 11.85
CA PHE A 81 -19.39 -30.20 12.69
C PHE A 81 -18.41 -31.12 11.94
N GLU A 82 -18.50 -31.21 10.61
CA GLU A 82 -17.54 -31.92 9.77
C GLU A 82 -16.09 -31.40 9.95
N ASN A 83 -15.95 -30.13 10.34
CA ASN A 83 -14.67 -29.49 10.60
C ASN A 83 -14.10 -29.77 12.01
N PHE A 84 -14.80 -30.55 12.86
CA PHE A 84 -14.39 -30.87 14.24
C PHE A 84 -13.62 -32.21 14.37
N GLY A 85 -13.34 -32.91 13.27
CA GLY A 85 -12.44 -34.07 13.24
C GLY A 85 -13.12 -35.44 13.32
N LYS A 86 -12.33 -36.52 13.21
CA LYS A 86 -12.73 -37.88 12.79
C LYS A 86 -13.61 -38.70 13.75
N ASN A 87 -14.11 -38.15 14.87
CA ASN A 87 -14.92 -38.89 15.85
C ASN A 87 -16.43 -38.59 15.80
N SER A 88 -16.95 -38.20 14.63
CA SER A 88 -18.34 -37.75 14.47
C SER A 88 -19.41 -38.80 14.78
N GLY A 89 -19.06 -40.10 14.79
CA GLY A 89 -20.01 -41.20 14.95
C GLY A 89 -20.50 -41.49 16.37
N LYS A 90 -19.88 -40.92 17.42
CA LYS A 90 -20.22 -41.22 18.84
C LYS A 90 -20.62 -39.99 19.66
N ILE A 91 -20.66 -38.81 19.06
CA ILE A 91 -20.90 -37.57 19.78
C ILE A 91 -22.39 -37.25 19.72
N ASP A 92 -23.00 -37.14 20.90
CA ASP A 92 -24.40 -36.77 21.09
C ASP A 92 -24.70 -35.37 20.53
N ALA A 93 -25.93 -35.12 20.09
CA ALA A 93 -26.32 -33.83 19.52
C ALA A 93 -26.03 -32.66 20.46
N PHE A 94 -26.23 -32.85 21.77
CA PHE A 94 -25.91 -31.83 22.77
C PHE A 94 -24.42 -31.53 22.84
N GLU A 95 -23.60 -32.59 22.87
CA GLU A 95 -22.14 -32.48 22.90
C GLU A 95 -21.60 -31.76 21.65
N ARG A 96 -22.20 -31.99 20.47
CA ARG A 96 -21.83 -31.29 19.24
C ARG A 96 -22.05 -29.78 19.36
N ILE A 97 -23.23 -29.37 19.80
CA ILE A 97 -23.58 -27.95 20.00
C ILE A 97 -22.67 -27.33 21.06
N PHE A 98 -22.37 -28.05 22.13
CA PHE A 98 -21.47 -27.59 23.19
C PHE A 98 -20.05 -27.32 22.66
N LEU A 99 -19.47 -28.25 21.90
CA LEU A 99 -18.16 -28.07 21.27
C LEU A 99 -18.14 -26.89 20.30
N GLN A 100 -19.22 -26.70 19.53
CA GLN A 100 -19.37 -25.56 18.62
C GLN A 100 -19.43 -24.24 19.38
N LYS A 101 -20.17 -24.18 20.50
CA LYS A 101 -20.23 -23.02 21.40
C LYS A 101 -18.87 -22.69 21.99
N GLU A 102 -18.13 -23.68 22.48
CA GLU A 102 -16.78 -23.48 22.99
C GLU A 102 -15.83 -22.91 21.93
N LYS A 103 -15.87 -23.45 20.71
CA LYS A 103 -15.02 -22.96 19.61
C LYS A 103 -15.36 -21.51 19.27
N LEU A 104 -16.65 -21.16 19.21
CA LEU A 104 -17.11 -19.79 19.00
C LEU A 104 -16.55 -18.83 20.05
N LEU A 105 -16.69 -19.17 21.34
CA LEU A 105 -16.17 -18.34 22.44
C LEU A 105 -14.64 -18.16 22.36
N LYS A 106 -13.90 -19.24 22.10
CA LYS A 106 -12.44 -19.19 21.94
C LYS A 106 -12.03 -18.29 20.76
N THR A 107 -12.76 -18.34 19.65
CA THR A 107 -12.47 -17.48 18.50
C THR A 107 -12.83 -16.02 18.76
N LEU A 108 -13.92 -15.73 19.47
CA LEU A 108 -14.26 -14.36 19.88
C LEU A 108 -13.15 -13.77 20.77
N ASP A 109 -12.69 -14.53 21.76
CA ASP A 109 -11.58 -14.11 22.63
C ASP A 109 -10.28 -13.90 21.83
N PHE A 110 -9.93 -14.85 20.95
CA PHE A 110 -8.78 -14.70 20.06
C PHE A 110 -8.85 -13.43 19.20
N CYS A 111 -10.03 -13.11 18.66
CA CYS A 111 -10.24 -11.89 17.86
C CYS A 111 -10.02 -10.62 18.68
N ARG A 112 -10.49 -10.60 19.93
CA ARG A 112 -10.28 -9.49 20.86
C ARG A 112 -8.81 -9.31 21.22
N GLN A 113 -8.14 -10.40 21.62
CA GLN A 113 -6.72 -10.36 22.00
C GLN A 113 -5.83 -9.89 20.84
N ASN A 114 -6.16 -10.27 19.61
CA ASN A 114 -5.40 -9.91 18.41
C ASN A 114 -5.86 -8.61 17.73
N ASN A 115 -6.79 -7.85 18.35
CA ASN A 115 -7.33 -6.60 17.80
C ASN A 115 -7.82 -6.75 16.34
N LEU A 116 -8.60 -7.81 16.11
CA LEU A 116 -9.19 -8.13 14.82
C LEU A 116 -10.51 -7.38 14.68
N LYS A 117 -10.69 -6.69 13.55
CA LYS A 117 -11.83 -5.80 13.35
C LYS A 117 -13.09 -6.53 12.88
N ARG A 118 -12.94 -7.72 12.30
CA ARG A 118 -14.01 -8.44 11.57
C ARG A 118 -13.86 -9.95 11.72
N LEU A 119 -14.96 -10.62 12.01
CA LEU A 119 -15.11 -12.07 12.07
C LEU A 119 -16.35 -12.48 11.26
N GLU A 120 -16.23 -13.49 10.42
CA GLU A 120 -17.32 -14.12 9.67
C GLU A 120 -17.55 -15.50 10.27
N ILE A 121 -18.76 -15.75 10.77
CA ILE A 121 -19.17 -17.02 11.39
C ILE A 121 -20.07 -17.75 10.41
N ILE A 122 -19.73 -18.99 10.07
CA ILE A 122 -20.48 -19.86 9.17
C ILE A 122 -21.07 -21.00 10.00
N HIS A 123 -22.39 -21.05 10.14
CA HIS A 123 -23.08 -22.09 10.90
C HIS A 123 -24.06 -22.93 10.06
N GLY A 124 -24.29 -22.55 8.80
CA GLY A 124 -25.23 -23.24 7.91
C GLY A 124 -26.71 -22.96 8.27
N ILE A 125 -27.63 -23.45 7.45
CA ILE A 125 -29.08 -23.17 7.58
C ILE A 125 -29.70 -24.09 8.65
N GLY A 126 -29.53 -25.41 8.50
CA GLY A 126 -29.92 -26.44 9.48
C GLY A 126 -31.33 -26.29 10.08
N ASP A 127 -31.52 -26.83 11.28
CA ASP A 127 -32.75 -26.72 12.08
C ASP A 127 -32.83 -25.43 12.92
N GLY A 128 -31.91 -24.47 12.73
CA GLY A 128 -31.87 -23.21 13.48
C GLY A 128 -31.33 -23.29 14.91
N VAL A 129 -31.08 -24.48 15.47
CA VAL A 129 -30.50 -24.65 16.82
C VAL A 129 -29.14 -23.97 16.93
N LEU A 130 -28.27 -24.18 15.94
CA LEU A 130 -26.94 -23.58 15.93
C LEU A 130 -26.98 -22.07 15.70
N GLN A 131 -27.90 -21.60 14.85
CA GLN A 131 -28.16 -20.17 14.65
C GLN A 131 -28.57 -19.49 15.96
N GLN A 132 -29.53 -20.09 16.69
CA GLN A 132 -29.99 -19.55 17.98
C GLN A 132 -28.85 -19.52 19.01
N MET A 133 -28.03 -20.57 19.06
CA MET A 133 -26.86 -20.62 19.95
C MET A 133 -25.85 -19.52 19.62
N VAL A 134 -25.52 -19.32 18.34
CA VAL A 134 -24.61 -18.25 17.89
C VAL A 134 -25.17 -16.89 18.28
N HIS A 135 -26.47 -16.66 18.05
CA HIS A 135 -27.14 -15.41 18.38
C HIS A 135 -27.07 -15.10 19.88
N ASP A 136 -27.46 -16.05 20.73
CA ASP A 136 -27.42 -15.95 22.20
C ASP A 136 -25.99 -15.60 22.70
N VAL A 137 -24.98 -16.27 22.14
CA VAL A 137 -23.58 -15.98 22.48
C VAL A 137 -23.22 -14.56 22.07
N LEU A 138 -23.54 -14.11 20.85
CA LEU A 138 -23.18 -12.78 20.38
C LEU A 138 -23.92 -11.67 21.14
N GLU A 139 -25.20 -11.86 21.47
CA GLU A 139 -25.98 -10.91 22.29
C GLU A 139 -25.40 -10.74 23.70
N SER A 140 -24.86 -11.81 24.29
CA SER A 140 -24.22 -11.74 25.60
C SER A 140 -22.90 -10.96 25.62
N GLN A 141 -22.34 -10.64 24.45
CA GLN A 141 -21.06 -9.98 24.34
C GLN A 141 -21.20 -8.46 24.28
N THR A 142 -20.34 -7.76 25.02
CA THR A 142 -20.24 -6.30 24.95
C THR A 142 -19.31 -5.85 23.82
N ASN A 143 -19.52 -4.62 23.33
CA ASN A 143 -18.65 -3.92 22.38
C ASN A 143 -18.47 -4.63 21.02
N LEU A 144 -19.51 -5.33 20.56
CA LEU A 144 -19.57 -5.88 19.21
C LEU A 144 -20.87 -5.48 18.51
N GLU A 145 -20.81 -5.42 17.19
CA GLU A 145 -21.96 -5.26 16.30
C GLU A 145 -21.98 -6.46 15.37
N PHE A 146 -23.16 -7.06 15.15
CA PHE A 146 -23.29 -8.20 14.26
C PHE A 146 -24.55 -8.13 13.42
N HIS A 147 -24.46 -8.67 12.21
CA HIS A 147 -25.58 -8.75 11.28
C HIS A 147 -25.44 -9.98 10.38
N ASN A 148 -26.56 -10.44 9.84
CA ASN A 148 -26.56 -11.53 8.87
C ASN A 148 -26.07 -11.03 7.52
N LYS A 149 -25.28 -11.87 6.83
CA LYS A 149 -24.74 -11.53 5.51
C LYS A 149 -25.84 -11.41 4.45
N GLU A 150 -26.90 -12.19 4.59
CA GLU A 150 -28.07 -12.14 3.71
C GLU A 150 -29.25 -11.43 4.39
N ILE A 151 -30.09 -10.80 3.57
CA ILE A 151 -31.25 -10.02 4.04
C ILE A 151 -32.33 -10.95 4.60
N LEU A 152 -32.37 -12.19 4.11
CA LEU A 152 -33.33 -13.21 4.50
C LEU A 152 -32.75 -14.06 5.65
N HIS A 153 -33.24 -13.79 6.86
CA HIS A 153 -32.75 -14.41 8.09
C HIS A 153 -32.86 -15.96 8.09
N HIS A 154 -33.84 -16.51 7.36
CA HIS A 154 -34.06 -17.97 7.25
C HIS A 154 -33.18 -18.65 6.19
N GLN A 155 -32.49 -17.90 5.34
CA GLN A 155 -31.56 -18.41 4.32
C GLN A 155 -30.10 -18.08 4.67
N SER A 156 -29.87 -17.29 5.72
CA SER A 156 -28.56 -16.82 6.12
C SER A 156 -27.83 -17.84 6.98
N GLY A 157 -26.94 -18.62 6.38
CA GLY A 157 -26.01 -19.50 7.12
C GLY A 157 -24.74 -18.78 7.62
N THR A 158 -24.71 -17.45 7.58
CA THR A 158 -23.49 -16.66 7.84
C THR A 158 -23.79 -15.35 8.57
N VAL A 159 -23.04 -15.11 9.65
CA VAL A 159 -23.11 -13.91 10.49
C VAL A 159 -21.79 -13.15 10.41
N LEU A 160 -21.86 -11.84 10.17
CA LEU A 160 -20.73 -10.93 10.21
C LEU A 160 -20.68 -10.21 11.55
N VAL A 161 -19.53 -10.25 12.21
CA VAL A 161 -19.27 -9.64 13.51
C VAL A 161 -18.16 -8.59 13.36
N TYR A 162 -18.42 -7.42 13.94
CA TYR A 162 -17.54 -6.26 13.97
C TYR A 162 -17.20 -5.96 15.42
N PHE A 163 -15.90 -5.95 15.73
CA PHE A 163 -15.41 -5.58 17.05
C PHE A 163 -15.15 -4.07 17.06
N ARG A 164 -15.67 -3.39 18.08
CA ARG A 164 -15.57 -1.95 18.26
C ARG A 164 -14.37 -1.55 19.11
#